data_AF-A0A416D750-F1
#
_entry.id   AF-A0A416D750-F1
#
_cell.length_a   1.000
_cell.length_b   1.000
_cell.length_c   1.000
_cell.angle_alpha   90.00
_cell.angle_beta   90.00
_cell.angle_gamma   90.00
#
_symmetry.space_group_name_H-M   'P 1'
#
loop_
_entity.id
_entity.type
_entity.pdbx_description
1 polymer ?
#
loop_
_entity_poly.entity_id
_entity_poly.type
_entity_poly.pdbx_seq_one_letter_code
_entity_poly.pdbx_strand_id
1 'polypeptide(L)'
;MDTYCPPEEYECHELFESETICICAPTHPLAGKTVDFKELNPYRLIFREEGSKSYLNLRSILHGYNQDIHNFASFVEVGTINTVHNLVIENVGLSFVYKFVVQKKLDRGVMS
;
A
#
# COMPACT_ATOMS: atom_id res chain seq x y z
N MET A 1 27.58 24.31 6.51
CA MET A 1 28.03 23.12 7.24
C MET A 1 26.78 22.48 7.78
N ASP A 2 26.32 21.40 7.15
CA ASP A 2 25.23 20.59 7.71
C ASP A 2 25.77 19.84 8.90
N THR A 3 25.34 20.25 10.09
CA THR A 3 25.74 19.65 11.36
C THR A 3 25.09 18.29 11.47
N TYR A 4 25.86 17.23 11.22
CA TYR A 4 25.45 15.86 11.49
C TYR A 4 25.10 15.74 12.98
N CYS A 5 23.87 15.32 13.26
CA CYS A 5 23.36 15.14 14.62
C CYS A 5 23.10 13.64 14.84
N PRO A 6 23.79 12.98 15.79
CA PRO A 6 23.73 11.54 15.97
C PRO A 6 22.35 11.08 16.51
N PRO A 7 21.89 9.87 16.18
CA PRO A 7 20.57 9.35 16.58
C PRO A 7 20.35 9.27 18.10
N GLU A 8 21.41 9.27 18.89
CA GLU A 8 21.44 9.13 20.35
C GLU A 8 20.94 10.39 21.09
N GLU A 9 20.77 11.52 20.39
CA GLU A 9 20.29 12.78 20.96
C GLU A 9 18.78 13.03 20.75
N TYR A 10 18.02 12.05 20.25
CA TYR A 10 16.59 12.20 19.95
C TYR A 10 15.71 11.32 20.84
N GLU A 11 14.64 11.93 21.37
CA GLU A 11 13.51 11.22 21.94
C GLU A 11 12.44 11.02 20.85
N CYS A 12 12.12 9.77 20.55
CA CYS A 12 11.09 9.42 19.56
C CYS A 12 9.78 9.08 20.29
N HIS A 13 8.70 9.79 19.94
CA HIS A 13 7.35 9.46 20.40
C HIS A 13 6.50 8.99 19.24
N GLU A 14 5.78 7.91 19.44
CA GLU A 14 4.76 7.45 18.49
C GLU A 14 3.59 8.42 18.50
N LEU A 15 3.26 8.96 17.32
CA LEU A 15 2.18 9.95 17.18
C LEU A 15 0.83 9.29 16.95
N PHE A 16 0.79 8.25 16.11
CA PHE A 16 -0.40 7.45 15.82
C PHE A 16 -0.01 6.15 15.11
N GLU A 17 -0.81 5.12 15.33
CA GLU A 17 -0.79 3.88 14.55
C GLU A 17 -1.84 3.99 13.43
N SER A 18 -1.51 3.48 12.24
CA SER A 18 -2.49 3.41 11.14
C SER A 18 -2.58 2.01 10.57
N GLU A 19 -3.82 1.57 10.43
CA GLU A 19 -4.18 0.38 9.67
C GLU A 19 -3.73 0.50 8.21
N THR A 20 -3.13 -0.57 7.69
CA THR A 20 -2.86 -0.74 6.25
C THR A 20 -3.95 -1.60 5.64
N ILE A 21 -4.55 -1.12 4.56
CA ILE A 21 -5.64 -1.80 3.86
C ILE A 21 -5.26 -2.06 2.41
N CYS A 22 -5.78 -3.15 1.86
CA CYS A 22 -5.75 -3.41 0.42
C CYS A 22 -6.89 -2.64 -0.24
N ILE A 23 -6.60 -1.95 -1.33
CA ILE A 23 -7.55 -1.12 -2.08
C ILE A 23 -7.61 -1.53 -3.55
N CYS A 24 -8.78 -1.33 -4.14
CA CYS A 24 -9.07 -1.62 -5.54
C CYS A 24 -10.05 -0.60 -6.15
N ALA A 25 -10.25 -0.67 -7.47
CA ALA A 25 -11.37 0.06 -8.07
C ALA A 25 -12.71 -0.53 -7.58
N PRO A 26 -13.78 0.27 -7.48
CA PRO A 26 -15.13 -0.23 -7.16
C PRO A 26 -15.65 -1.28 -8.16
N THR A 27 -15.12 -1.28 -9.38
CA THR A 27 -15.45 -2.22 -10.46
C THR A 27 -14.56 -3.46 -10.48
N HIS A 28 -13.57 -3.56 -9.58
CA HIS A 28 -12.67 -4.69 -9.50
C HIS A 28 -13.43 -5.96 -9.03
N PRO A 29 -13.09 -7.17 -9.53
CA PRO A 29 -13.79 -8.40 -9.13
C PRO A 29 -13.77 -8.72 -7.63
N LEU A 30 -12.81 -8.15 -6.89
CA LEU A 30 -12.64 -8.32 -5.45
C LEU A 30 -13.24 -7.15 -4.62
N ALA A 31 -13.82 -6.14 -5.26
CA ALA A 31 -14.40 -4.99 -4.56
C ALA A 31 -15.47 -5.43 -3.55
N GLY A 32 -15.39 -4.88 -2.34
CA GLY A 32 -16.28 -5.17 -1.22
C GLY A 32 -16.18 -6.60 -0.64
N LYS A 33 -15.16 -7.38 -1.01
CA LYS A 33 -14.99 -8.76 -0.53
C LYS A 33 -13.89 -8.87 0.51
N THR A 34 -14.09 -9.76 1.47
CA THR A 34 -12.99 -10.31 2.29
C THR A 34 -12.44 -11.52 1.55
N VAL A 35 -11.12 -11.52 1.32
CA VAL A 35 -10.44 -12.51 0.49
C VAL A 35 -9.13 -12.92 1.14
N ASP A 36 -8.66 -14.13 0.84
CA ASP A 36 -7.33 -14.57 1.23
C ASP A 36 -6.25 -13.91 0.37
N PHE A 37 -5.04 -13.77 0.91
CA PHE A 37 -3.91 -13.20 0.17
C PHE A 37 -3.63 -13.93 -1.16
N LYS A 38 -3.83 -15.25 -1.20
CA LYS A 38 -3.65 -16.05 -2.42
C LYS A 38 -4.62 -15.67 -3.54
N GLU A 39 -5.79 -15.15 -3.20
CA GLU A 39 -6.77 -14.65 -4.18
C GLU A 39 -6.34 -13.32 -4.79
N LEU A 40 -5.37 -12.61 -4.18
CA LEU A 40 -4.79 -11.39 -4.74
C LEU A 40 -3.74 -11.68 -5.83
N ASN A 41 -3.10 -12.86 -5.78
CA ASN A 41 -2.01 -13.25 -6.67
C ASN A 41 -2.34 -13.20 -8.17
N PRO A 42 -3.56 -13.49 -8.65
CA PRO A 42 -3.90 -13.34 -10.06
C PRO A 42 -3.90 -11.89 -10.57
N TYR A 43 -3.85 -10.90 -9.68
CA TYR A 43 -3.98 -9.49 -10.02
C TYR A 43 -2.64 -8.76 -9.98
N ARG A 44 -2.62 -7.56 -10.58
CA ARG A 44 -1.44 -6.69 -10.57
C ARG A 44 -1.32 -5.96 -9.23
N LEU A 45 -0.14 -5.99 -8.63
CA LEU A 45 0.18 -5.20 -7.44
C LEU A 45 0.79 -3.86 -7.85
N ILE A 46 0.31 -2.76 -7.25
CA ILE A 46 0.86 -1.42 -7.40
C ILE A 46 1.45 -1.01 -6.06
N PHE A 47 2.72 -0.62 -6.03
CA PHE A 47 3.38 -0.21 -4.80
C PHE A 47 4.34 0.96 -5.00
N ARG A 48 4.69 1.60 -3.88
CA ARG A 48 5.59 2.77 -3.80
C ARG A 48 7.05 2.36 -3.90
N GLU A 49 7.91 3.26 -4.38
CA GLU A 49 9.31 2.94 -4.68
C GLU A 49 10.03 2.13 -3.59
N GLU A 50 10.92 1.24 -4.03
CA GLU A 50 11.74 0.41 -3.14
C GLU A 50 12.52 1.30 -2.15
N GLY A 51 12.59 0.87 -0.89
CA GLY A 51 13.19 1.64 0.20
C GLY A 51 12.25 2.65 0.86
N SER A 52 11.06 2.90 0.31
CA SER A 52 10.04 3.68 1.02
C SER A 52 9.50 2.91 2.24
N LYS A 53 9.11 3.64 3.30
CA LYS A 53 8.45 3.03 4.48
C LYS A 53 7.20 2.25 4.10
N SER A 54 6.45 2.73 3.10
CA SER A 54 5.27 2.05 2.57
C SER A 54 5.61 0.73 1.89
N TYR A 55 6.71 0.67 1.13
CA TYR A 55 7.22 -0.58 0.55
C TYR A 55 7.64 -1.58 1.63
N LEU A 56 8.41 -1.15 2.62
CA LEU A 56 8.85 -2.02 3.72
C LEU A 56 7.66 -2.59 4.52
N ASN A 57 6.66 -1.75 4.79
CA ASN A 57 5.43 -2.18 5.45
C ASN A 57 4.65 -3.21 4.61
N LEU A 58 4.48 -2.96 3.31
CA LEU A 58 3.88 -3.94 2.37
C LEU A 58 4.62 -5.29 2.41
N ARG A 59 5.96 -5.27 2.33
CA ARG A 59 6.79 -6.49 2.38
C ARG A 59 6.61 -7.23 3.69
N SER A 60 6.57 -6.52 4.83
CA SER A 60 6.34 -7.10 6.15
C SER A 60 4.97 -7.77 6.25
N ILE A 61 3.92 -7.11 5.75
CA ILE A 61 2.56 -7.66 5.69
C ILE A 61 2.56 -8.94 4.85
N LEU A 62 3.03 -8.89 3.60
CA LEU A 62 3.04 -10.07 2.71
C LEU A 62 3.79 -11.24 3.35
N HIS A 63 4.96 -10.99 3.93
CA HIS A 63 5.76 -12.02 4.59
C HIS A 63 5.02 -12.65 5.78
N GLY A 64 4.28 -11.86 6.56
CA GLY A 64 3.44 -12.35 7.65
C GLY A 64 2.36 -13.35 7.21
N TYR A 65 1.97 -13.31 5.93
CA TYR A 65 1.02 -14.24 5.31
C TYR A 65 1.68 -15.27 4.38
N ASN A 66 3.00 -15.47 4.49
CA ASN A 66 3.78 -16.35 3.62
C ASN A 66 3.64 -16.01 2.12
N GLN A 67 3.61 -14.73 1.78
CA GLN A 67 3.57 -14.22 0.42
C GLN A 67 4.76 -13.29 0.12
N ASP A 68 4.98 -13.03 -1.16
CA ASP A 68 5.97 -12.13 -1.71
C ASP A 68 5.35 -11.33 -2.89
N ILE A 69 5.92 -10.17 -3.22
CA ILE A 69 5.50 -9.37 -4.38
C ILE A 69 5.54 -10.18 -5.69
N HIS A 70 6.47 -11.14 -5.79
CA HIS A 70 6.62 -12.03 -6.93
C HIS A 70 5.55 -13.12 -7.03
N ASN A 71 4.68 -13.28 -6.02
CA ASN A 71 3.52 -14.16 -6.14
C ASN A 71 2.38 -13.52 -6.95
N PHE A 72 2.38 -12.20 -7.12
CA PHE A 72 1.40 -11.50 -7.93
C PHE A 72 1.68 -11.67 -9.43
N ALA A 73 0.63 -11.65 -10.25
CA ALA A 73 0.71 -11.90 -11.69
C ALA A 73 1.59 -10.87 -12.41
N SER A 74 1.62 -9.64 -11.91
CA SER A 74 2.59 -8.61 -12.27
C SER A 74 2.64 -7.55 -11.19
N PHE A 75 3.63 -6.68 -11.24
CA PHE A 75 3.69 -5.53 -10.34
C PHE A 75 4.16 -4.26 -11.06
N VAL A 76 3.80 -3.12 -10.49
CA VAL A 76 4.23 -1.78 -10.93
C VAL A 76 4.70 -1.00 -9.70
N GLU A 77 5.95 -0.55 -9.78
CA GLU A 77 6.54 0.37 -8.81
C GLU A 77 6.28 1.82 -9.27
N VAL A 78 5.88 2.69 -8.34
CA VAL A 78 5.59 4.10 -8.64
C VAL A 78 6.24 5.04 -7.62
N GLY A 79 6.68 6.20 -8.11
CA GLY A 79 7.39 7.23 -7.33
C GLY A 79 6.53 8.07 -6.37
N THR A 80 5.19 8.00 -6.51
CA THR A 80 4.29 8.87 -5.73
C THR A 80 3.00 8.18 -5.35
N ILE A 81 2.46 8.56 -4.19
CA ILE A 81 1.17 8.06 -3.70
C ILE A 81 -0.01 8.49 -4.60
N ASN A 82 0.09 9.65 -5.27
CA ASN A 82 -0.93 10.10 -6.22
C ASN A 82 -1.00 9.17 -7.43
N THR A 83 0.15 8.69 -7.92
CA THR A 83 0.19 7.71 -9.00
C THR A 83 -0.48 6.40 -8.59
N VAL A 84 -0.22 5.92 -7.36
CA VAL A 84 -0.92 4.74 -6.82
C VAL A 84 -2.44 4.92 -6.92
N HIS A 85 -2.96 6.04 -6.41
CA HIS A 85 -4.40 6.29 -6.42
C HIS A 85 -5.00 6.30 -7.82
N ASN A 86 -4.36 7.00 -8.76
CA ASN A 86 -4.87 7.08 -10.13
C ASN A 86 -4.90 5.70 -10.78
N LEU A 87 -3.84 4.91 -10.64
CA LEU A 87 -3.79 3.56 -11.21
C LEU A 87 -4.85 2.62 -10.59
N VAL A 88 -5.11 2.74 -9.29
CA VAL A 88 -6.17 1.95 -8.64
C VAL A 88 -7.56 2.39 -9.10
N ILE A 89 -7.83 3.70 -9.21
CA ILE A 89 -9.13 4.20 -9.68
C ILE A 89 -9.41 3.77 -11.13
N GLU A 90 -8.38 3.78 -11.98
CA GLU A 90 -8.45 3.29 -13.36
C GLU A 90 -8.46 1.75 -13.48
N ASN A 91 -8.61 1.04 -12.35
CA ASN A 91 -8.70 -0.42 -12.28
C ASN A 91 -7.49 -1.16 -12.89
N VAL A 92 -6.29 -0.56 -12.81
CA VAL A 92 -5.04 -1.14 -13.34
C VAL A 92 -4.53 -2.27 -12.43
N GLY A 93 -4.86 -2.23 -11.14
CA GLY A 93 -4.44 -3.20 -10.15
C GLY A 93 -4.87 -2.84 -8.73
N LEU A 94 -4.31 -3.59 -7.78
CA LEU A 94 -4.54 -3.47 -6.34
C LEU A 94 -3.37 -2.76 -5.68
N SER A 95 -3.57 -2.14 -4.52
CA SER A 95 -2.47 -1.59 -3.73
C SER A 95 -2.70 -1.72 -2.24
N PHE A 96 -1.63 -1.71 -1.45
CA PHE A 96 -1.70 -1.63 0.00
C PHE A 96 -1.28 -0.25 0.47
N VAL A 97 -2.15 0.42 1.21
CA VAL A 97 -1.95 1.80 1.66
C VAL A 97 -2.46 1.99 3.07
N TYR A 98 -1.94 3.01 3.76
CA TYR A 98 -2.52 3.44 5.02
C TYR A 98 -3.93 4.00 4.81
N LYS A 99 -4.88 3.52 5.61
CA LYS A 99 -6.30 3.86 5.47
C LYS A 99 -6.58 5.37 5.48
N PHE A 100 -5.91 6.13 6.35
CA PHE A 100 -6.12 7.58 6.44
C PHE A 100 -5.80 8.32 5.12
N VAL A 101 -4.90 7.78 4.29
CA VAL A 101 -4.49 8.37 3.00
C VAL A 101 -5.63 8.28 1.97
N VAL A 102 -6.50 7.27 2.10
CA VAL A 102 -7.56 6.96 1.14
C VAL A 102 -8.97 7.15 1.67
N GLN A 103 -9.15 7.48 2.95
CA GLN A 103 -10.47 7.60 3.57
C GLN A 103 -11.45 8.45 2.75
N LYS A 104 -11.04 9.66 2.32
CA LYS A 104 -11.87 10.54 1.47
C LYS A 104 -12.26 9.92 0.12
N LYS A 105 -11.47 8.99 -0.42
CA LYS A 105 -11.76 8.30 -1.69
C LYS A 105 -12.73 7.14 -1.48
N LEU A 106 -12.57 6.42 -0.37
CA LEU A 106 -13.52 5.39 0.08
C LEU A 106 -14.89 6.01 0.36
N ASP A 107 -14.95 7.12 1.09
CA ASP A 107 -16.20 7.82 1.42
C ASP A 107 -16.96 8.30 0.17
N ARG A 108 -16.21 8.61 -0.91
CA ARG A 108 -16.77 9.03 -2.20
C ARG A 108 -17.15 7.85 -3.11
N GLY A 109 -16.85 6.62 -2.73
CA GLY A 109 -17.10 5.42 -3.53
C GLY A 109 -16.28 5.35 -4.83
N VAL A 110 -15.17 6.08 -4.92
CA VAL A 110 -14.24 5.99 -6.08
C VAL A 110 -13.15 4.94 -5.87
N MET A 111 -13.13 4.30 -4.72
CA MET A 111 -12.21 3.24 -4.31
C MET A 111 -12.97 2.27 -3.41
N SER A 112 -12.62 0.99 -3.46
CA SER A 112 -13.16 -0.06 -2.59
C SER A 112 -12.07 -0.77 -1.83
#